data_AF-A0A938MJG3-F1
#
_entry.id   AF-A0A938MJG3-F1
#
_cell.length_a   1.000
_cell.length_b   1.000
_cell.length_c   1.000
_cell.angle_alpha   90.00
_cell.angle_beta   90.00
_cell.angle_gamma   90.00
#
_symmetry.space_group_name_H-M   'P 1'
#
loop_
_entity.id
_entity.type
_entity.pdbx_description
1 polymer ?
#
loop_
_entity_poly.entity_id
_entity_poly.type
_entity_poly.pdbx_seq_one_letter_code
_entity_poly.pdbx_strand_id
1 'polypeptide(L)'
;MTHLTIAGLPVLAISPARAAGKEADMDGTSADMWGAAGGAKTNLPRGAWLKESRFAMFIHWGLYSELGGKWNDKTYYGIAEWIMNRGKIPVAEYERVAGRFNPTGFDAREWVRLAKAAGMRHIMITAKHHDGFAMFKSAVSPFNIV
;
A
#
# COMPACT_ATOMS: atom_id res chain seq x y z
N MET A 1 -79.77 -8.73 38.11
CA MET A 1 -79.53 -7.39 37.56
C MET A 1 -78.05 -7.07 37.75
N THR A 2 -77.17 -7.58 36.90
CA THR A 2 -76.62 -6.99 35.65
C THR A 2 -75.59 -5.88 35.90
N HIS A 3 -74.43 -6.07 35.24
CA HIS A 3 -73.29 -5.18 35.00
C HIS A 3 -72.18 -5.08 36.05
N LEU A 4 -71.03 -5.71 35.75
CA LEU A 4 -69.76 -5.01 35.84
C LEU A 4 -68.78 -5.49 34.76
N THR A 5 -68.03 -4.51 34.28
CA THR A 5 -67.31 -4.37 33.01
C THR A 5 -65.92 -5.02 33.01
N ILE A 6 -65.50 -5.49 31.84
CA ILE A 6 -64.15 -5.99 31.52
C ILE A 6 -63.22 -4.83 31.14
N ALA A 7 -62.03 -4.80 31.73
CA ALA A 7 -60.80 -4.20 31.18
C ALA A 7 -59.65 -5.05 31.77
N GLY A 8 -58.81 -5.76 31.02
CA GLY A 8 -57.97 -5.30 29.90
C GLY A 8 -56.52 -5.60 30.32
N LEU A 9 -56.08 -6.85 30.13
CA LEU A 9 -54.73 -7.33 30.45
C LEU A 9 -53.68 -6.66 29.54
N PRO A 10 -52.50 -6.26 30.04
CA PRO A 10 -51.44 -5.75 29.19
C PRO A 10 -50.74 -6.90 28.45
N VAL A 11 -50.62 -6.74 27.13
CA VAL A 11 -49.83 -7.60 26.25
C VAL A 11 -48.34 -7.38 26.54
N LEU A 12 -47.67 -8.45 26.96
CA LEU A 12 -46.22 -8.49 27.15
C LEU A 12 -45.55 -8.61 25.76
N ALA A 13 -44.93 -7.52 25.29
CA ALA A 13 -44.19 -7.53 24.03
C ALA A 13 -42.85 -8.27 24.21
N ILE A 14 -42.67 -9.34 23.45
CA ILE A 14 -41.44 -10.12 23.36
C ILE A 14 -40.42 -9.30 22.57
N SER A 15 -39.32 -8.88 23.21
CA SER A 15 -38.18 -8.26 22.53
C SER A 15 -37.39 -9.31 21.73
N PRO A 16 -36.99 -9.04 20.47
CA PRO A 16 -36.02 -9.88 19.79
C PRO A 16 -34.60 -9.56 20.30
N ALA A 17 -33.82 -10.60 20.54
CA ALA A 17 -32.40 -10.50 20.86
C ALA A 17 -31.61 -9.89 19.69
N ARG A 18 -30.68 -8.99 19.99
CA ARG A 18 -29.58 -8.63 19.08
C ARG A 18 -28.27 -8.59 19.87
N ALA A 19 -27.50 -9.67 19.77
CA ALA A 19 -26.08 -9.64 20.07
C ALA A 19 -25.41 -8.78 18.99
N ALA A 20 -25.01 -7.57 19.34
CA ALA A 20 -24.21 -6.71 18.47
C ALA A 20 -22.73 -7.05 18.69
N GLY A 21 -22.20 -8.00 17.91
CA GLY A 21 -20.77 -7.99 17.62
C GLY A 21 -20.46 -6.72 16.83
N LYS A 22 -19.43 -5.98 17.21
CA LYS A 22 -18.95 -4.83 16.44
C LYS A 22 -18.46 -5.33 15.08
N GLU A 23 -19.23 -5.06 14.04
CA GLU A 23 -18.76 -5.09 12.67
C GLU A 23 -17.61 -4.07 12.57
N ALA A 24 -16.43 -4.53 12.15
CA ALA A 24 -15.29 -3.66 11.95
C ALA A 24 -15.55 -2.85 10.68
N ASP A 25 -16.09 -1.65 10.88
CA ASP A 25 -16.19 -0.53 9.95
C ASP A 25 -14.88 -0.42 9.12
N MET A 26 -14.93 -0.90 7.86
CA MET A 26 -13.86 -0.84 6.84
C MET A 26 -13.91 0.45 6.01
N ASP A 27 -14.55 1.49 6.54
CA ASP A 27 -14.72 2.83 5.99
C ASP A 27 -13.71 3.82 6.57
N GLY A 28 -12.63 3.30 7.18
CA GLY A 28 -11.46 4.05 7.61
C GLY A 28 -11.03 5.04 6.53
N THR A 29 -11.29 6.31 6.80
CA THR A 29 -11.03 7.37 5.85
C THR A 29 -9.52 7.43 5.60
N SER A 30 -9.09 7.87 4.42
CA SER A 30 -7.67 8.12 4.16
C SER A 30 -6.99 9.03 5.21
N ALA A 31 -7.75 9.74 6.05
CA ALA A 31 -7.22 10.53 7.15
C ALA A 31 -6.72 9.65 8.32
N ASP A 32 -7.36 8.52 8.59
CA ASP A 32 -7.02 7.64 9.71
C ASP A 32 -5.75 6.81 9.41
N MET A 33 -5.54 6.50 8.13
CA MET A 33 -4.40 5.72 7.64
C MET A 33 -3.07 6.48 7.57
N TRP A 34 -3.11 7.79 7.38
CA TRP A 34 -1.91 8.59 7.05
C TRP A 34 -1.47 9.54 8.15
N GLY A 35 -2.14 9.51 9.31
CA GLY A 35 -1.96 10.50 10.37
C GLY A 35 -2.23 11.92 9.84
N ALA A 36 -2.15 12.93 10.71
CA ALA A 36 -2.08 14.30 10.25
C ALA A 36 -0.74 14.53 9.54
N ALA A 37 -0.61 14.07 8.29
CA ALA A 37 0.45 14.47 7.40
C ALA A 37 0.32 15.98 7.25
N GLY A 38 1.16 16.71 7.98
CA GLY A 38 1.36 18.15 7.87
C GLY A 38 1.99 18.50 6.52
N GLY A 39 1.36 18.09 5.42
CA GLY A 39 1.55 18.72 4.14
C GLY A 39 0.99 20.13 4.26
N ALA A 40 1.81 21.14 3.97
CA ALA A 40 1.34 22.51 3.89
C ALA A 40 0.03 22.53 3.11
N LYS A 41 -1.05 23.07 3.71
CA LYS A 41 -2.29 23.32 3.00
C LYS A 41 -2.02 24.39 1.95
N THR A 42 -1.56 23.97 0.78
CA THR A 42 -1.44 24.86 -0.36
C THR A 42 -2.85 25.05 -0.90
N ASN A 43 -3.36 26.29 -0.95
CA ASN A 43 -4.61 26.66 -1.66
C ASN A 43 -4.50 26.47 -3.20
N LEU A 44 -3.60 25.61 -3.64
CA LEU A 44 -3.31 25.37 -5.04
C LEU A 44 -4.35 24.40 -5.61
N PRO A 45 -4.80 24.61 -6.86
CA PRO A 45 -5.67 23.68 -7.56
C PRO A 45 -5.08 22.25 -7.56
N ARG A 46 -5.93 21.23 -7.54
CA ARG A 46 -5.51 19.82 -7.57
C ARG A 46 -4.53 19.57 -8.72
N GLY A 47 -3.34 19.04 -8.39
CA GLY A 47 -2.28 18.76 -9.36
C GLY A 47 -1.41 19.95 -9.78
N ALA A 48 -1.64 21.15 -9.24
CA ALA A 48 -0.74 22.30 -9.43
C ALA A 48 0.69 21.99 -8.97
N TRP A 49 0.83 21.27 -7.85
CA TRP A 49 2.13 20.81 -7.35
C TRP A 49 2.92 20.01 -8.40
N LEU A 50 2.26 19.18 -9.21
CA LEU A 50 2.90 18.39 -10.27
C LEU A 50 3.39 19.31 -11.41
N LYS A 51 2.57 20.29 -11.79
CA LYS A 51 2.93 21.28 -12.82
C LYS A 51 4.10 22.15 -12.37
N GLU A 52 4.13 22.59 -11.12
CA GLU A 52 5.16 23.50 -10.59
C GLU A 52 6.51 22.83 -10.39
N SER A 53 6.53 21.52 -10.25
CA SER A 53 7.72 20.83 -9.74
C SER A 53 8.78 20.59 -10.78
N ARG A 54 8.37 20.38 -12.04
CA ARG A 54 9.20 20.31 -13.27
C ARG A 54 10.33 19.26 -13.30
N PHE A 55 10.81 18.80 -12.15
CA PHE A 55 11.93 17.88 -11.98
C PHE A 55 11.72 17.00 -10.75
N ALA A 56 11.80 15.68 -10.94
CA ALA A 56 11.50 14.67 -9.93
C ALA A 56 12.45 13.47 -10.05
N MET A 57 12.63 12.76 -8.94
CA MET A 57 13.29 11.47 -8.89
C MET A 57 12.27 10.37 -9.15
N PHE A 58 12.59 9.40 -10.00
CA PHE A 58 11.83 8.16 -10.12
C PHE A 58 12.70 6.99 -9.66
N ILE A 59 12.19 6.17 -8.75
CA ILE A 59 12.89 5.05 -8.14
C ILE A 59 12.17 3.75 -8.53
N HIS A 60 12.82 2.97 -9.39
CA HIS A 60 12.49 1.56 -9.61
C HIS A 60 13.29 0.73 -8.62
N TRP A 61 12.61 0.16 -7.63
CA TRP A 61 13.22 -0.68 -6.62
C TRP A 61 12.32 -1.87 -6.27
N GLY A 62 12.90 -3.06 -6.25
CA GLY A 62 12.22 -4.33 -6.00
C GLY A 62 13.19 -5.51 -6.14
N LEU A 63 12.67 -6.74 -6.20
CA LEU A 63 13.50 -7.95 -6.24
C LEU A 63 14.41 -8.02 -7.47
N TYR A 64 14.03 -7.39 -8.58
CA TYR A 64 14.87 -7.27 -9.76
C TYR A 64 16.17 -6.51 -9.51
N SER A 65 16.21 -5.62 -8.51
CA SER A 65 17.43 -4.91 -8.11
C SER A 65 18.46 -5.85 -7.47
N GLU A 66 18.01 -6.88 -6.75
CA GLU A 66 18.87 -7.94 -6.20
C GLU A 66 19.49 -8.79 -7.31
N LEU A 67 18.71 -9.07 -8.36
CA LEU A 67 19.20 -9.85 -9.50
C LEU A 67 20.13 -9.05 -10.40
N GLY A 68 19.97 -7.73 -10.49
CA GLY A 68 20.88 -6.85 -11.21
C GLY A 68 21.06 -7.20 -12.69
N GLY A 69 20.01 -7.70 -13.34
CA GLY A 69 20.08 -8.14 -14.74
C GLY A 69 20.71 -9.52 -14.95
N LYS A 70 21.02 -10.27 -13.88
CA LYS A 70 21.60 -11.61 -13.96
C LYS A 70 20.67 -12.68 -13.42
N TRP A 71 20.57 -13.78 -14.15
CA TRP A 71 19.85 -14.97 -13.71
C TRP A 71 20.56 -16.21 -14.24
N ASN A 72 20.93 -17.11 -13.33
CA ASN A 72 21.89 -18.19 -13.60
C ASN A 72 23.18 -17.64 -14.24
N ASP A 73 23.84 -18.40 -15.11
CA ASP A 73 25.06 -17.98 -15.80
C ASP A 73 24.82 -17.03 -16.99
N LYS A 74 23.66 -16.34 -17.01
CA LYS A 74 23.26 -15.43 -18.10
C LYS A 74 23.06 -14.01 -17.60
N THR A 75 23.55 -13.07 -18.41
CA THR A 75 23.33 -11.64 -18.24
C THR A 75 22.29 -11.16 -19.25
N TYR A 76 21.27 -10.44 -18.76
CA TYR A 76 20.19 -9.84 -19.52
C TYR A 76 20.38 -8.32 -19.54
N TYR A 77 20.80 -7.80 -20.69
CA TYR A 77 21.06 -6.36 -20.86
C TYR A 77 19.79 -5.54 -21.07
N GLY A 78 19.87 -4.26 -20.72
CA GLY A 78 18.80 -3.28 -20.88
C GLY A 78 17.94 -3.17 -19.62
N ILE A 79 16.63 -3.25 -19.80
CA ILE A 79 15.62 -2.98 -18.77
C ILE A 79 15.57 -4.15 -17.75
N ALA A 80 16.34 -4.02 -16.66
CA ALA A 80 16.54 -5.09 -15.68
C ALA A 80 15.27 -5.45 -14.89
N GLU A 81 14.35 -4.52 -14.69
CA GLU A 81 13.08 -4.78 -13.99
C GLU A 81 12.13 -5.73 -14.75
N TRP A 82 12.45 -6.07 -16.00
CA TRP A 82 11.77 -7.08 -16.80
C TRP A 82 12.46 -8.45 -16.78
N ILE A 83 13.48 -8.66 -15.93
CA ILE A 83 14.28 -9.89 -15.90
C ILE A 83 13.44 -11.16 -15.72
N MET A 84 12.36 -11.12 -14.92
CA MET A 84 11.47 -12.27 -14.75
C MET A 84 10.89 -12.74 -16.10
N ASN A 85 10.39 -11.82 -16.91
CA ASN A 85 9.85 -12.13 -18.24
C ASN A 85 10.94 -12.48 -19.26
N ARG A 86 12.07 -11.76 -19.25
CA ARG A 86 13.16 -11.94 -20.22
C ARG A 86 13.92 -13.23 -19.99
N GLY A 87 14.19 -13.55 -18.73
CA GLY A 87 14.82 -14.79 -18.31
C GLY A 87 13.89 -15.99 -18.27
N LYS A 88 12.59 -15.79 -18.51
CA LYS A 88 11.55 -16.82 -18.37
C LYS A 88 11.65 -17.52 -17.01
N ILE A 89 11.91 -16.72 -15.99
CA ILE A 89 12.07 -17.19 -14.61
C ILE A 89 10.68 -17.63 -14.13
N PRO A 90 10.50 -18.89 -13.71
CA PRO A 90 9.22 -19.33 -13.17
C PRO A 90 8.88 -18.51 -11.92
N VAL A 91 7.59 -18.16 -11.74
CA VAL A 91 7.11 -17.32 -10.63
C VAL A 91 7.63 -17.81 -9.28
N ALA A 92 7.45 -19.11 -9.00
CA ALA A 92 7.88 -19.72 -7.75
C ALA A 92 9.39 -19.67 -7.50
N GLU A 93 10.22 -19.48 -8.54
CA GLU A 93 11.65 -19.27 -8.38
C GLU A 93 12.01 -17.82 -8.14
N TYR A 94 11.33 -16.91 -8.82
CA TYR A 94 11.50 -15.47 -8.64
C TYR A 94 11.07 -15.03 -7.23
N GLU A 95 9.95 -15.56 -6.71
CA GLU A 95 9.45 -15.23 -5.37
C GLU A 95 10.47 -15.58 -4.27
N ARG A 96 11.31 -16.62 -4.47
CA ARG A 96 12.37 -16.98 -3.51
C ARG A 96 13.43 -15.90 -3.35
N VAL A 97 13.56 -14.97 -4.30
CA VAL A 97 14.48 -13.82 -4.18
C VAL A 97 14.09 -12.96 -2.99
N ALA A 98 12.80 -12.87 -2.65
CA ALA A 98 12.33 -12.13 -1.47
C ALA A 98 12.99 -12.61 -0.17
N GLY A 99 13.27 -13.92 -0.05
CA GLY A 99 13.89 -14.51 1.15
C GLY A 99 15.33 -14.05 1.41
N ARG A 100 16.01 -13.46 0.42
CA ARG A 100 17.36 -12.88 0.57
C ARG A 100 17.41 -11.38 0.33
N PHE A 101 16.28 -10.75 0.02
CA PHE A 101 16.23 -9.32 -0.24
C PHE A 101 16.29 -8.54 1.08
N ASN A 102 17.49 -8.15 1.47
CA ASN A 102 17.75 -7.47 2.74
C ASN A 102 18.66 -6.24 2.52
N PRO A 103 18.10 -5.08 2.12
CA PRO A 103 18.88 -3.89 1.79
C PRO A 103 19.39 -3.17 3.06
N THR A 104 20.42 -3.73 3.69
CA THR A 104 20.99 -3.20 4.94
C THR A 104 21.62 -1.81 4.82
N GLY A 105 21.97 -1.39 3.60
CA GLY A 105 22.49 -0.04 3.30
C GLY A 105 21.41 1.00 3.01
N PHE A 106 20.12 0.67 3.13
CA PHE A 106 19.04 1.62 2.85
C PHE A 106 18.97 2.74 3.91
N ASP A 107 19.20 3.99 3.49
CA ASP A 107 18.86 5.20 4.25
C ASP A 107 17.92 6.11 3.45
N ALA A 108 16.63 6.11 3.83
CA ALA A 108 15.64 6.99 3.21
C ALA A 108 16.01 8.48 3.31
N ARG A 109 16.70 8.89 4.40
CA ARG A 109 17.11 10.29 4.57
C ARG A 109 18.20 10.65 3.57
N GLU A 110 19.12 9.74 3.28
CA GLU A 110 20.15 9.96 2.26
C GLU A 110 19.52 10.20 0.89
N TRP A 111 18.56 9.39 0.50
CA TRP A 111 17.88 9.54 -0.80
C TRP A 111 17.12 10.87 -0.89
N VAL A 112 16.40 11.24 0.17
CA VAL A 112 15.69 12.54 0.23
C VAL A 112 16.68 13.71 0.23
N ARG A 113 17.80 13.62 0.96
CA ARG A 113 18.87 14.64 0.93
C ARG A 113 19.43 14.80 -0.49
N LEU A 114 19.72 13.70 -1.18
CA LEU A 114 20.21 13.71 -2.56
C LEU A 114 19.22 14.37 -3.52
N ALA A 115 17.94 13.96 -3.47
CA ALA A 115 16.89 14.55 -4.31
C ALA A 115 16.80 16.07 -4.09
N LYS A 116 16.79 16.50 -2.83
CA LYS A 116 16.74 17.92 -2.46
C LYS A 116 17.98 18.68 -2.95
N ALA A 117 19.18 18.11 -2.79
CA ALA A 117 20.43 18.72 -3.25
C ALA A 117 20.47 18.87 -4.77
N ALA A 118 19.88 17.94 -5.51
CA ALA A 118 19.71 18.01 -6.96
C ALA A 118 18.61 19.00 -7.42
N GLY A 119 17.87 19.63 -6.50
CA GLY A 119 16.77 20.55 -6.81
C GLY A 119 15.46 19.85 -7.20
N MET A 120 15.35 18.53 -7.02
CA MET A 120 14.13 17.78 -7.28
C MET A 120 13.06 18.13 -6.24
N ARG A 121 11.80 18.17 -6.70
CA ARG A 121 10.66 18.54 -5.86
C ARG A 121 9.77 17.38 -5.46
N HIS A 122 9.89 16.24 -6.15
CA HIS A 122 9.16 15.00 -5.86
C HIS A 122 10.03 13.77 -6.03
N ILE A 123 9.64 12.73 -5.31
CA ILE A 123 10.13 11.36 -5.48
C ILE A 123 8.91 10.49 -5.81
N MET A 124 8.99 9.77 -6.92
CA MET A 124 8.06 8.69 -7.26
C MET A 124 8.79 7.38 -7.06
N ILE A 125 8.17 6.44 -6.35
CA ILE A 125 8.75 5.13 -6.06
C ILE A 125 7.75 4.04 -6.43
N THR A 126 8.25 2.95 -6.99
CA THR A 126 7.43 1.78 -7.30
C THR A 126 6.90 1.14 -6.02
N ALA A 127 5.64 1.42 -5.69
CA ALA A 127 4.94 0.72 -4.60
C ALA A 127 4.81 -0.78 -4.89
N LYS A 128 4.62 -1.13 -6.16
CA LYS A 128 4.63 -2.48 -6.72
C LYS A 128 4.96 -2.37 -8.21
N HIS A 129 5.83 -3.22 -8.73
CA HIS A 129 6.13 -3.28 -10.16
C HIS A 129 5.38 -4.43 -10.85
N HIS A 130 5.67 -4.71 -12.12
CA HIS A 130 5.05 -5.80 -12.88
C HIS A 130 5.37 -7.20 -12.33
N ASP A 131 6.41 -7.35 -11.52
CA ASP A 131 6.77 -8.61 -10.84
C ASP A 131 5.82 -8.95 -9.68
N GLY A 132 5.02 -7.98 -9.23
CA GLY A 132 4.00 -8.18 -8.20
C GLY A 132 4.49 -8.02 -6.76
N PHE A 133 5.80 -7.81 -6.53
CA PHE A 133 6.34 -7.64 -5.18
C PHE A 133 6.01 -6.25 -4.64
N ALA A 134 5.32 -6.19 -3.50
CA ALA A 134 4.94 -4.93 -2.88
C ALA A 134 6.04 -4.39 -1.96
N MET A 135 6.47 -3.15 -2.21
CA MET A 135 7.46 -2.40 -1.40
C MET A 135 6.84 -1.73 -0.16
N PHE A 136 5.71 -2.26 0.32
CA PHE A 136 4.97 -1.82 1.50
C PHE A 136 4.29 -3.02 2.15
N LYS A 137 3.92 -2.92 3.43
CA LYS A 137 3.16 -3.97 4.13
C LYS A 137 1.76 -4.10 3.53
N SER A 138 1.56 -5.12 2.69
CA SER A 138 0.28 -5.37 2.04
C SER A 138 -0.66 -6.15 2.97
N ALA A 139 -1.92 -5.77 3.03
CA ALA A 139 -2.95 -6.49 3.78
C ALA A 139 -3.55 -7.68 3.01
N VAL A 140 -3.36 -7.74 1.69
CA VAL A 140 -4.07 -8.67 0.79
C VAL A 140 -3.15 -9.64 0.07
N SER A 141 -1.83 -9.47 0.20
CA SER A 141 -0.84 -10.38 -0.40
C SER A 141 0.36 -10.55 0.52
N PRO A 142 0.76 -11.79 0.84
CA PRO A 142 1.98 -12.05 1.61
C PRO A 142 3.26 -11.76 0.80
N PHE A 143 3.16 -11.58 -0.52
CA PHE A 143 4.32 -11.28 -1.37
C PHE A 143 4.68 -9.79 -1.31
N ASN A 144 5.28 -9.38 -0.19
CA ASN A 144 5.66 -8.01 0.11
C ASN A 144 6.93 -7.93 0.98
N ILE A 145 7.41 -6.71 1.24
CA ILE A 145 8.69 -6.46 1.93
C ILE A 145 8.68 -6.68 3.46
N VAL A 146 7.51 -6.90 4.09
CA VAL A 146 7.33 -6.99 5.56
C VAL A 146 6.83 -8.35 6.01
#